data_AF-A0A0G1F608-F1
#
_entry.id   AF-A0A0G1F608-F1
#
_cell.length_a   1.000
_cell.length_b   1.000
_cell.length_c   1.000
_cell.angle_alpha   90.00
_cell.angle_beta   90.00
_cell.angle_gamma   90.00
#
_symmetry.space_group_name_H-M   'P 1'
#
loop_
_entity.id
_entity.type
_entity.pdbx_description
1 polymer ?
#
loop_
_entity_poly.entity_id
_entity_poly.type
_entity_poly.pdbx_seq_one_letter_code
_entity_poly.pdbx_strand_id
1 'polypeptide(L)'
;MLRGGYYEEKRINPIFMNKKITLFLVSIFAFGFLSIQSAPSVQALTSAEIQALIQQLQTQIASLQQQLTQTEETAEVWCHDFNTNLRYGDSGSEVLALQTALGKDGFPVMDIDENAQGNYFFGEYTSSAVVGFQGKYKSEVL
;
A
#
# COMPACT_ATOMS: atom_id res chain seq x y z
N MET A 1 18.49 -103.55 22.54
CA MET A 1 17.85 -103.68 21.22
C MET A 1 17.28 -102.32 20.83
N LEU A 2 17.90 -101.71 19.81
CA LEU A 2 17.51 -100.60 18.90
C LEU A 2 16.34 -99.63 19.16
N ARG A 3 16.57 -98.40 18.64
CA ARG A 3 15.64 -97.31 18.19
C ARG A 3 15.10 -96.39 19.30
N GLY A 4 15.12 -95.06 19.22
CA GLY A 4 15.39 -94.09 18.15
C GLY A 4 14.38 -92.93 18.28
N GLY A 5 14.83 -91.66 18.30
CA GLY A 5 13.98 -90.46 18.13
C GLY A 5 14.25 -89.31 19.11
N TYR A 6 14.61 -88.15 18.57
CA TYR A 6 14.73 -86.86 19.26
C TYR A 6 13.49 -85.96 19.01
N TYR A 7 13.28 -85.00 19.92
CA TYR A 7 12.53 -83.71 19.82
C TYR A 7 11.01 -83.69 20.03
N GLU A 8 10.55 -82.82 20.95
CA GLU A 8 9.54 -81.78 20.68
C GLU A 8 9.53 -80.74 21.82
N GLU A 9 9.43 -79.47 21.43
CA GLU A 9 9.88 -78.29 22.16
C GLU A 9 8.76 -77.73 23.06
N LYS A 10 9.13 -77.29 24.26
CA LYS A 10 8.20 -76.68 25.21
C LYS A 10 7.81 -75.26 24.76
N ARG A 11 6.50 -75.06 24.67
CA ARG A 11 5.70 -73.84 24.96
C ARG A 11 5.42 -72.87 23.81
N ILE A 12 4.14 -72.77 23.46
CA ILE A 12 3.54 -71.52 22.94
C ILE A 12 2.35 -71.14 23.85
N ASN A 13 2.34 -69.88 24.30
CA ASN A 13 1.40 -69.27 25.24
C ASN A 13 0.03 -68.98 24.61
N PRO A 14 -1.06 -68.88 25.41
CA PRO A 14 -2.40 -68.69 24.89
C PRO A 14 -2.72 -67.22 24.62
N ILE A 15 -3.13 -66.89 23.40
CA ILE A 15 -3.92 -65.68 23.11
C ILE A 15 -5.29 -66.16 22.65
N PHE A 16 -6.31 -66.05 23.50
CA PHE A 16 -7.69 -66.30 23.07
C PHE A 16 -8.66 -65.28 23.70
N MET A 17 -9.04 -64.32 22.85
CA MET A 17 -10.04 -63.26 23.05
C MET A 17 -11.47 -63.85 23.07
N ASN A 18 -12.37 -63.27 23.86
CA ASN A 18 -13.75 -63.75 24.04
C ASN A 18 -14.75 -63.05 23.10
N LYS A 19 -15.35 -63.80 22.17
CA LYS A 19 -16.17 -63.31 21.03
C LYS A 19 -17.37 -62.41 21.38
N LYS A 20 -17.89 -62.44 22.61
CA LYS A 20 -19.03 -61.61 23.04
C LYS A 20 -18.63 -60.18 23.43
N ILE A 21 -17.36 -59.97 23.79
CA ILE A 21 -16.80 -58.65 24.14
C ILE A 21 -16.34 -57.92 22.87
N THR A 22 -15.93 -58.66 21.83
CA THR A 22 -15.62 -58.12 20.50
C THR A 22 -16.86 -57.61 19.76
N LEU A 23 -18.06 -58.14 20.04
CA LEU A 23 -19.29 -57.75 19.36
C LEU A 23 -19.95 -56.49 19.94
N PHE A 24 -19.75 -56.19 21.22
CA PHE A 24 -20.35 -55.03 21.90
C PHE A 24 -19.56 -53.72 21.66
N LEU A 25 -18.26 -53.81 21.36
CA LEU A 25 -17.41 -52.66 21.03
C LEU A 25 -17.61 -52.15 19.58
N VAL A 26 -18.17 -52.98 18.70
CA VAL A 26 -18.48 -52.61 17.30
C VAL A 26 -19.85 -51.88 17.20
N SER A 27 -20.70 -51.97 18.24
CA SER A 27 -22.07 -51.45 18.21
C SER A 27 -22.24 -50.02 18.76
N ILE A 28 -21.24 -49.43 19.42
CA ILE A 28 -21.30 -48.05 19.96
C ILE A 28 -20.67 -47.01 19.01
N PHE A 29 -19.98 -47.43 17.95
CA PHE A 29 -19.44 -46.51 16.93
C PHE A 29 -20.25 -46.48 15.62
N ALA A 30 -21.39 -47.16 15.56
CA ALA A 30 -22.37 -47.04 14.48
C ALA A 30 -23.45 -45.97 14.77
N PHE A 31 -23.36 -45.29 15.92
CA PHE A 31 -24.24 -44.19 16.36
C PHE A 31 -23.50 -42.85 16.52
N GLY A 32 -22.35 -42.70 15.85
CA GLY A 32 -21.59 -41.45 15.72
C GLY A 32 -21.74 -40.83 14.33
N PHE A 33 -22.91 -40.93 13.72
CA PHE A 33 -23.26 -40.05 12.61
C PHE A 33 -23.62 -38.68 13.21
N LEU A 34 -23.18 -37.58 12.60
CA LEU A 34 -23.37 -36.18 13.02
C LEU A 34 -22.57 -35.80 14.28
N SER A 35 -21.46 -35.07 14.25
CA SER A 35 -21.16 -33.91 13.40
C SER A 35 -19.66 -33.68 13.44
N ILE A 36 -18.94 -34.02 12.37
CA ILE A 36 -17.73 -33.27 12.05
C ILE A 36 -18.26 -32.04 11.33
N GLN A 37 -18.51 -30.98 12.10
CA GLN A 37 -18.67 -29.66 11.53
C GLN A 37 -17.40 -29.38 10.73
N SER A 38 -17.57 -29.10 9.44
CA SER A 38 -16.53 -28.50 8.62
C SER A 38 -16.05 -27.26 9.37
N ALA A 39 -14.87 -27.35 10.00
CA ALA A 39 -14.14 -26.17 10.41
C ALA A 39 -14.08 -25.26 9.17
N PRO A 40 -14.35 -23.95 9.29
CA PRO A 40 -14.05 -23.05 8.20
C PRO A 40 -12.58 -23.29 7.87
N SER A 41 -12.30 -23.72 6.64
CA SER A 41 -10.94 -23.78 6.15
C SER A 41 -10.40 -22.37 6.33
N VAL A 42 -9.52 -22.16 7.29
CA VAL A 42 -8.64 -21.00 7.26
C VAL A 42 -7.80 -21.26 6.02
N GLN A 43 -8.20 -20.68 4.88
CA GLN A 43 -7.35 -20.66 3.70
C GLN A 43 -6.15 -19.81 4.08
N ALA A 44 -5.12 -20.47 4.63
CA ALA A 44 -3.81 -19.86 4.71
C ALA A 44 -3.47 -19.45 3.28
N LEU A 45 -3.15 -18.17 3.09
CA LEU A 45 -2.61 -17.69 1.82
C LEU A 45 -1.49 -18.64 1.43
N THR A 46 -1.73 -19.36 0.34
CA THR A 46 -0.81 -20.34 -0.18
C THR A 46 0.45 -19.63 -0.64
N SER A 47 1.57 -20.35 -0.66
CA SER A 47 2.82 -19.82 -1.22
C SER A 47 2.64 -19.29 -2.65
N ALA A 48 1.69 -19.85 -3.41
CA ALA A 48 1.33 -19.39 -4.75
C ALA A 48 0.60 -18.03 -4.75
N GLU A 49 -0.35 -17.81 -3.84
CA GLU A 49 -1.07 -16.53 -3.71
C GLU A 49 -0.13 -15.40 -3.23
N ILE A 50 0.81 -15.71 -2.35
CA ILE A 50 1.84 -14.77 -1.92
C ILE A 50 2.75 -14.37 -3.09
N GLN A 51 3.15 -15.32 -3.93
CA GLN A 51 3.95 -15.02 -5.13
C GLN A 51 3.18 -14.17 -6.16
N ALA A 52 1.89 -14.45 -6.34
CA ALA A 52 1.03 -13.63 -7.21
C ALA A 52 0.91 -12.19 -6.71
N LEU A 53 0.76 -12.00 -5.39
CA LEU A 53 0.71 -10.66 -4.80
C LEU A 53 2.04 -9.91 -4.96
N ILE A 54 3.18 -10.59 -4.80
CA ILE A 54 4.51 -9.99 -5.03
C ILE A 54 4.64 -9.50 -6.49
N GLN A 55 4.22 -10.30 -7.47
CA GLN A 55 4.27 -9.89 -8.88
C GLN A 55 3.34 -8.69 -9.16
N GLN A 56 2.17 -8.67 -8.54
CA GLN A 56 1.24 -7.54 -8.65
C GLN A 56 1.84 -6.25 -8.06
N LEU A 57 2.50 -6.35 -6.91
CA LEU A 57 3.16 -5.20 -6.28
C LEU A 57 4.36 -4.70 -7.12
N GLN A 58 5.17 -5.62 -7.67
CA GLN A 58 6.26 -5.24 -8.58
C GLN A 58 5.76 -4.50 -9.82
N THR A 59 4.63 -4.92 -10.38
CA THR A 59 4.00 -4.26 -11.54
C THR A 59 3.51 -2.86 -11.18
N GLN A 60 2.88 -2.69 -10.02
CA GLN A 60 2.47 -1.36 -9.53
C GLN A 60 3.67 -0.45 -9.30
N ILE A 61 4.75 -0.95 -8.70
CA ILE A 61 5.98 -0.17 -8.48
C ILE A 61 6.57 0.28 -9.82
N ALA A 62 6.65 -0.60 -10.83
CA ALA A 62 7.16 -0.23 -12.15
C ALA A 62 6.29 0.85 -12.82
N SER A 63 4.96 0.75 -12.72
CA SER A 63 4.04 1.77 -13.24
C SER A 63 4.21 3.11 -12.51
N LEU A 64 4.35 3.09 -11.19
CA LEU A 64 4.59 4.30 -10.40
C LEU A 64 5.96 4.93 -10.72
N GLN A 65 7.00 4.12 -10.91
CA GLN A 65 8.32 4.60 -11.34
C GLN A 65 8.25 5.27 -12.72
N GLN A 66 7.50 4.70 -13.67
CA GLN A 66 7.27 5.32 -14.98
C GLN A 66 6.51 6.65 -14.88
N GLN A 67 5.51 6.74 -13.99
CA GLN A 67 4.79 7.98 -13.74
C GLN A 67 5.68 9.05 -13.11
N LEU A 68 6.59 8.67 -12.22
CA LEU A 68 7.58 9.59 -11.64
C LEU A 68 8.55 10.11 -12.69
N THR A 69 9.04 9.27 -13.61
CA THR A 69 9.90 9.71 -14.72
C THR A 69 9.20 10.61 -15.75
N GLN A 70 7.87 10.55 -15.85
CA GLN A 70 7.09 11.50 -16.66
C GLN A 70 6.75 12.79 -15.91
N THR A 71 6.87 12.79 -14.58
CA THR A 71 6.66 13.97 -13.72
C THR A 71 7.96 14.74 -13.48
N GLU A 72 9.12 14.10 -13.67
CA GLU A 72 10.41 14.77 -13.83
C GLU A 72 10.54 15.38 -15.24
N GLU A 73 9.61 16.28 -15.60
CA GLU A 73 10.05 17.41 -16.42
C GLU A 73 11.21 18.03 -15.64
N THR A 74 12.42 17.98 -16.20
CA THR A 74 13.55 18.77 -15.72
C THR A 74 13.04 20.18 -15.51
N ALA A 75 12.75 20.54 -14.26
CA ALA A 75 12.17 21.83 -13.94
C ALA A 75 13.15 22.86 -14.44
N GLU A 76 12.82 23.47 -15.59
CA GLU A 76 13.58 24.59 -16.11
C GLU A 76 13.66 25.60 -14.97
N VAL A 77 14.88 25.89 -14.53
CA VAL A 77 15.10 26.79 -13.40
C VAL A 77 14.52 28.12 -13.81
N TRP A 78 13.40 28.49 -13.19
CA TRP A 78 12.72 29.73 -13.51
C TRP A 78 13.52 30.89 -12.94
N CYS A 79 13.94 31.79 -13.81
CA CYS A 79 14.70 32.99 -13.47
C CYS A 79 13.98 34.21 -14.08
N HIS A 80 13.84 35.28 -13.30
CA HIS A 80 13.30 36.55 -13.78
C HIS A 80 13.92 37.70 -12.99
N ASP A 81 14.33 38.75 -13.69
CA ASP A 81 14.86 39.98 -13.09
C ASP A 81 13.76 41.05 -13.08
N PHE A 82 13.30 41.43 -11.89
CA PHE A 82 12.33 42.51 -11.73
C PHE A 82 13.00 43.88 -11.87
N ASN A 83 12.58 44.66 -12.87
CA ASN A 83 13.14 45.98 -13.18
C ASN A 83 12.19 47.14 -12.88
N THR A 84 11.02 46.85 -12.31
CA THR A 84 10.02 47.83 -11.93
C THR A 84 9.44 47.51 -10.56
N ASN A 85 9.02 48.54 -9.84
CA ASN A 85 8.20 48.35 -8.66
C ASN A 85 6.79 47.97 -9.10
N LEU A 86 6.21 46.99 -8.42
CA LEU A 86 4.84 46.51 -8.64
C LEU A 86 3.99 46.81 -7.41
N ARG A 87 2.71 47.14 -7.61
CA ARG A 87 1.75 47.45 -6.56
C ARG A 87 0.34 47.03 -6.93
N TYR A 88 -0.55 47.05 -5.94
CA TYR A 88 -1.98 46.83 -6.11
C TYR A 88 -2.55 47.65 -7.28
N GLY A 89 -3.30 46.99 -8.15
CA GLY A 89 -3.92 47.61 -9.32
C GLY A 89 -3.06 47.66 -10.58
N ASP A 90 -1.76 47.31 -10.49
CA ASP A 90 -0.92 47.16 -11.68
C ASP A 90 -1.35 45.91 -12.48
N SER A 91 -1.08 45.94 -13.79
CA SER A 91 -1.29 44.80 -14.68
C SER A 91 -0.14 44.60 -15.64
N GLY A 92 0.08 43.36 -16.09
CA GLY A 92 0.97 43.05 -17.21
C GLY A 92 1.89 41.85 -16.95
N SER A 93 2.90 41.70 -17.81
CA SER A 93 3.84 40.57 -17.77
C SER A 93 4.65 40.50 -16.47
N GLU A 94 5.02 41.65 -15.91
CA GLU A 94 5.77 41.71 -14.64
C GLU A 94 4.92 41.23 -13.46
N VAL A 95 3.61 41.50 -13.47
CA VAL A 95 2.68 40.98 -12.46
C VAL A 95 2.54 39.46 -12.59
N LEU A 96 2.44 38.93 -13.81
CA LEU A 96 2.44 37.48 -14.02
C LEU A 96 3.76 36.85 -13.55
N ALA A 97 4.90 37.48 -13.79
CA ALA A 97 6.19 36.99 -13.29
C ALA A 97 6.24 36.96 -11.76
N LEU A 98 5.72 38.00 -11.10
CA LEU A 98 5.58 38.04 -9.64
C LEU A 98 4.67 36.92 -9.12
N GLN A 99 3.50 36.74 -9.74
CA GLN A 99 2.58 35.66 -9.38
C GLN A 99 3.21 34.28 -9.58
N THR A 100 3.96 34.09 -10.66
CA THR A 100 4.70 32.85 -10.92
C THR A 100 5.74 32.57 -9.83
N ALA A 101 6.53 33.58 -9.44
CA ALA A 101 7.50 33.46 -8.36
C ALA A 101 6.85 33.06 -7.03
N LEU A 102 5.78 33.77 -6.66
CA LEU A 102 5.00 33.52 -5.45
C LEU A 102 4.38 32.12 -5.44
N GLY A 103 3.79 31.69 -6.56
CA GLY A 103 3.23 30.35 -6.72
C GLY A 103 4.28 29.24 -6.58
N LYS A 104 5.48 29.44 -7.14
CA LYS A 104 6.61 28.52 -6.98
C LYS A 104 7.12 28.45 -5.54
N ASP A 105 7.03 29.54 -4.78
CA ASP A 105 7.36 29.55 -3.34
C ASP A 105 6.23 29.00 -2.45
N GLY A 106 5.08 28.64 -3.06
CA GLY A 106 3.94 28.00 -2.39
C GLY A 106 2.84 28.97 -1.95
N PHE A 107 2.86 30.22 -2.40
CA PHE A 107 1.78 31.18 -2.11
C PHE A 107 0.68 31.10 -3.17
N PRO A 108 -0.60 30.99 -2.77
CA PRO A 108 -1.71 30.98 -3.72
C PRO A 108 -1.90 32.37 -4.33
N VAL A 109 -1.92 32.45 -5.66
CA VAL A 109 -1.98 33.71 -6.43
C VAL A 109 -3.10 33.75 -7.48
N MET A 110 -4.05 32.82 -7.43
CA MET A 110 -5.16 32.82 -8.39
C MET A 110 -6.14 33.97 -8.10
N ASP A 111 -5.95 35.08 -8.79
CA ASP A 111 -6.99 36.09 -9.03
C ASP A 111 -7.91 35.57 -10.16
N ILE A 112 -8.95 34.80 -9.83
CA ILE A 112 -10.08 34.57 -10.77
C ILE A 112 -11.02 35.77 -10.61
N ASP A 113 -10.60 36.93 -11.07
CA ASP A 113 -11.47 38.10 -11.18
C ASP A 113 -12.08 38.13 -12.58
N GLU A 114 -13.41 38.15 -12.63
CA GLU A 114 -14.22 38.26 -13.84
C GLU A 114 -13.97 39.56 -14.64
N ASN A 115 -13.35 40.56 -14.01
CA ASN A 115 -12.91 41.82 -14.64
C ASN A 115 -11.41 41.86 -14.94
N ALA A 116 -10.62 40.92 -14.41
CA ALA A 116 -9.20 40.83 -14.75
C ALA A 116 -9.06 40.28 -16.17
N GLN A 117 -8.35 41.01 -17.02
CA GLN A 117 -7.95 40.53 -18.33
C GLN A 117 -6.87 39.44 -18.16
N GLY A 118 -7.28 38.26 -17.69
CA GLY A 118 -6.40 37.13 -17.40
C GLY A 118 -5.57 37.26 -16.11
N ASN A 119 -4.68 36.29 -15.90
CA ASN A 119 -3.76 36.15 -14.75
C ASN A 119 -2.64 37.21 -14.75
N TYR A 120 -2.95 38.47 -15.01
CA TYR A 120 -1.96 39.53 -15.17
C TYR A 120 -2.30 40.74 -14.29
N PHE A 121 -3.20 40.63 -13.32
CA PHE A 121 -3.65 41.74 -12.47
C PHE A 121 -3.19 41.56 -11.03
N PHE A 122 -2.64 42.63 -10.44
CA PHE A 122 -2.20 42.64 -9.05
C PHE A 122 -3.41 42.98 -8.17
N GLY A 123 -4.21 41.97 -7.88
CA GLY A 123 -5.41 42.07 -7.05
C GLY A 123 -5.18 41.78 -5.56
N GLU A 124 -6.28 41.47 -4.87
CA GLU A 124 -6.28 41.14 -3.45
C GLU A 124 -5.48 39.87 -3.16
N TYR A 125 -5.61 38.83 -3.99
CA TYR A 125 -4.89 37.57 -3.77
C TYR A 125 -3.39 37.75 -3.95
N THR A 126 -2.98 38.45 -5.01
CA THR A 126 -1.56 38.79 -5.22
C THR A 126 -1.00 39.63 -4.07
N SER A 127 -1.77 40.57 -3.54
CA SER A 127 -1.38 41.39 -2.38
C SER A 127 -1.19 40.56 -1.11
N SER A 128 -2.15 39.68 -0.82
CA SER A 128 -2.07 38.76 0.31
C SER A 128 -0.83 37.85 0.21
N ALA A 129 -0.56 37.32 -0.98
CA ALA A 129 0.61 36.51 -1.26
C ALA A 129 1.93 37.29 -1.05
N VAL A 130 2.02 38.54 -1.51
CA VAL A 130 3.20 39.40 -1.28
C VAL A 130 3.43 39.66 0.21
N VAL A 131 2.37 39.99 0.96
CA VAL A 131 2.49 40.22 2.41
C VAL A 131 2.92 38.93 3.13
N GLY A 132 2.36 37.79 2.74
CA GLY A 132 2.75 36.48 3.27
C GLY A 132 4.22 36.16 2.99
N PHE A 133 4.67 36.39 1.76
CA PHE A 133 6.06 36.21 1.34
C PHE A 133 7.00 37.11 2.14
N GLN A 134 6.72 38.42 2.20
CA GLN A 134 7.53 39.38 2.97
C GLN A 134 7.56 39.04 4.46
N GLY A 135 6.45 38.53 5.01
CA GLY A 135 6.39 38.05 6.38
C GLY A 135 7.26 36.82 6.62
N LYS A 136 7.19 35.83 5.72
CA LYS A 136 8.00 34.59 5.77
C LYS A 136 9.49 34.88 5.73
N TYR A 137 9.91 35.80 4.86
CA TYR A 137 11.32 36.17 4.66
C TYR A 137 11.71 37.47 5.38
N LYS A 138 10.98 37.85 6.43
CA LYS A 138 11.19 39.14 7.13
C LYS A 138 12.64 39.38 7.57
N SER A 139 13.37 38.34 7.99
CA SER A 139 14.78 38.48 8.39
C SER A 139 15.77 38.70 7.25
N GLU A 140 15.33 38.47 6.01
CA GLU A 140 16.15 38.57 4.80
C GLU A 140 15.77 39.79 3.95
N VAL A 141 14.52 40.27 4.07
CA VAL A 141 13.96 41.32 3.19
C VAL A 141 13.66 42.64 3.95
N LEU A 142 13.60 42.63 5.29
CA LEU A 142 13.34 43.81 6.14
C LEU A 142 14.46 44.08 7.14
#